data_AF-B9Z270-F1
#
_entry.id   AF-B9Z270-F1
#
_cell.length_a   1.000
_cell.length_b   1.000
_cell.length_c   1.000
_cell.angle_alpha   90.00
_cell.angle_beta   90.00
_cell.angle_gamma   90.00
#
_symmetry.space_group_name_H-M   'P 1'
#
loop_
_entity.id
_entity.type
_entity.pdbx_description
1 polymer ?
#
loop_
_entity_poly.entity_id
_entity_poly.type
_entity_poly.pdbx_seq_one_letter_code
_entity_poly.pdbx_strand_id
1 'polypeptide(L)'
;MSKSDPNPYSLPPDLPVPQDDGACAHLPDRVVPDIMLTATEGEQWNLAHIAQARAVVYVYPATGVPGKDPIPDWDAIPGAPGCTLQSLGFRDHYPEFQELGYPVFGISGQRSEEQAEFKHRTLLPLVLLSDPQFQLRDRLGLPTFQAHGKEFYKRLVLVLRAGKIHRVFYPVFPPDQCAAMVLARLKETS
;
A
#
# COMPACT_ATOMS: atom_id res chain seq x y z
N MET A 1 -10.73 -21.58 -26.04
CA MET A 1 -11.51 -20.53 -25.33
C MET A 1 -10.51 -19.55 -24.76
N SER A 2 -10.42 -18.36 -25.36
CA SER A 2 -9.54 -17.29 -24.86
C SER A 2 -10.05 -16.89 -23.47
N LYS A 3 -9.26 -17.12 -22.42
CA LYS A 3 -9.52 -16.48 -21.14
C LYS A 3 -9.27 -15.01 -21.38
N SER A 4 -10.33 -14.21 -21.49
CA SER A 4 -10.22 -12.75 -21.49
C SER A 4 -9.42 -12.35 -20.26
N ASP A 5 -8.31 -11.63 -20.45
CA ASP A 5 -7.55 -11.08 -19.34
C ASP A 5 -8.50 -10.27 -18.45
N PRO A 6 -8.55 -10.53 -17.13
CA PRO A 6 -9.40 -9.76 -16.23
C PRO A 6 -9.00 -8.29 -16.32
N ASN A 7 -9.99 -7.41 -16.49
CA ASN A 7 -9.76 -5.98 -16.49
C ASN A 7 -9.11 -5.59 -15.14
N PRO A 8 -7.87 -5.09 -15.12
CA PRO A 8 -7.16 -4.77 -13.88
C PRO A 8 -7.79 -3.58 -13.13
N TYR A 9 -8.79 -2.92 -13.75
CA TYR A 9 -9.58 -1.82 -13.22
C TYR A 9 -10.93 -2.25 -12.64
N SER A 10 -11.19 -3.55 -12.45
CA SER A 10 -12.40 -4.04 -11.79
C SER A 10 -12.10 -5.10 -10.74
N LEU A 11 -12.80 -5.06 -9.61
CA LEU A 11 -12.79 -6.13 -8.62
C LEU A 11 -13.77 -7.23 -9.03
N PRO A 12 -13.46 -8.51 -8.79
CA PRO A 12 -14.46 -9.57 -8.78
C PRO A 12 -15.59 -9.24 -7.79
N PRO A 13 -16.86 -9.55 -8.11
CA PRO A 13 -18.03 -9.14 -7.31
C PRO A 13 -18.09 -9.79 -5.92
N ASP A 14 -17.38 -10.90 -5.69
CA ASP A 14 -17.49 -11.73 -4.48
C ASP A 14 -16.13 -11.95 -3.79
N LEU A 15 -15.30 -10.91 -3.73
CA LEU A 15 -14.01 -11.01 -3.05
C LEU A 15 -14.19 -11.28 -1.54
N PRO A 16 -13.42 -12.21 -0.96
CA PRO A 16 -13.47 -12.44 0.47
C PRO A 16 -12.99 -11.20 1.25
N VAL A 17 -13.76 -10.82 2.26
CA VAL A 17 -13.49 -9.64 3.10
C VAL A 17 -12.43 -9.99 4.15
N PRO A 18 -11.31 -9.25 4.24
CA PRO A 18 -10.36 -9.44 5.33
C PRO A 18 -10.99 -9.04 6.67
N GLN A 19 -10.83 -9.88 7.69
CA GLN A 19 -11.27 -9.58 9.06
C GLN A 19 -10.19 -8.80 9.81
N ASP A 20 -10.61 -7.89 10.69
CA ASP A 20 -9.69 -7.23 11.61
C ASP A 20 -9.28 -8.20 12.72
N ASP A 21 -8.02 -8.61 12.69
CA ASP A 21 -7.40 -9.49 13.68
C ASP A 21 -6.66 -8.72 14.78
N GLY A 22 -6.75 -7.39 14.79
CA GLY A 22 -6.07 -6.52 15.75
C GLY A 22 -4.56 -6.39 15.53
N ALA A 23 -3.99 -6.94 14.45
CA ALA A 23 -2.54 -6.95 14.22
C ALA A 23 -1.91 -5.56 14.02
N CYS A 24 -2.72 -4.50 13.91
CA CYS A 24 -2.24 -3.12 13.83
C CYS A 24 -2.56 -2.28 15.09
N ALA A 25 -3.19 -2.86 16.12
CA ALA A 25 -3.66 -2.11 17.29
C ALA A 25 -2.53 -1.46 18.11
N HIS A 26 -1.31 -1.99 18.00
CA HIS A 26 -0.12 -1.48 18.70
C HIS A 26 0.58 -0.32 17.98
N LEU A 27 0.17 0.03 16.76
CA LEU A 27 0.88 0.99 15.91
C LEU A 27 0.62 2.47 16.22
N PRO A 28 -0.58 2.93 16.62
CA PRO A 28 -0.81 4.33 16.96
C PRO A 28 0.20 4.86 18.00
N ASP A 29 0.65 6.10 17.80
CA ASP A 29 1.67 6.81 18.59
C ASP A 29 3.08 6.21 18.58
N ARG A 30 3.32 5.08 17.89
CA ARG A 30 4.68 4.58 17.71
C ARG A 30 5.51 5.53 16.86
N VAL A 31 6.77 5.68 17.25
CA VAL A 31 7.79 6.41 16.47
C VAL A 31 8.02 5.66 15.16
N VAL A 32 8.04 6.40 14.05
CA VAL A 32 8.39 5.84 12.74
C VAL A 32 9.88 5.51 12.75
N PRO A 33 10.27 4.25 12.48
CA PRO A 33 11.66 3.83 12.52
C PRO A 33 12.47 4.50 11.41
N ASP A 34 13.73 4.74 11.71
CA ASP A 34 14.75 5.15 10.74
C ASP A 34 15.01 3.98 9.78
N ILE A 35 14.31 3.98 8.64
CA ILE A 35 14.42 2.98 7.58
C ILE A 35 14.63 3.72 6.26
N MET A 36 15.70 3.36 5.56
CA MET A 36 15.96 3.77 4.19
C MET A 36 15.34 2.76 3.22
N LEU A 37 14.49 3.25 2.32
CA LEU A 37 13.89 2.44 1.26
C LEU A 37 14.22 3.01 -0.11
N THR A 38 14.36 2.12 -1.08
CA THR A 38 14.64 2.49 -2.47
C THR A 38 13.34 2.77 -3.20
N ALA A 39 13.23 3.94 -3.83
CA ALA A 39 12.12 4.28 -4.70
C ALA A 39 12.29 3.69 -6.11
N THR A 40 11.22 3.72 -6.91
CA THR A 40 11.20 3.21 -8.30
C THR A 40 12.21 3.83 -9.24
N GLU A 41 12.78 5.00 -8.91
CA GLU A 41 13.77 5.72 -9.73
C GLU A 41 15.18 5.66 -9.12
N GLY A 42 15.40 4.75 -8.16
CA GLY A 42 16.70 4.54 -7.49
C GLY A 42 16.98 5.51 -6.34
N GLU A 43 16.19 6.56 -6.21
CA GLU A 43 16.25 7.48 -5.07
C GLU A 43 16.04 6.76 -3.75
N GLN A 44 16.73 7.22 -2.70
CA GLN A 44 16.60 6.66 -1.37
C GLN A 44 15.76 7.60 -0.49
N TRP A 45 14.76 7.03 0.18
CA TRP A 45 13.85 7.78 1.04
C TRP A 45 13.88 7.25 2.46
N ASN A 46 13.98 8.17 3.43
CA ASN A 46 13.98 7.83 4.84
C ASN A 46 12.57 7.99 5.42
N LEU A 47 11.98 6.90 5.90
CA LEU A 47 10.62 6.90 6.48
C LEU A 47 10.50 7.81 7.71
N ALA A 48 11.49 7.82 8.60
CA ALA A 48 11.48 8.69 9.78
C ALA A 48 11.59 10.18 9.40
N HIS A 49 12.33 10.51 8.34
CA HIS A 49 12.38 11.88 7.82
C HIS A 49 11.05 12.30 7.19
N ILE A 50 10.47 11.47 6.32
CA ILE A 50 9.15 11.72 5.71
C ILE A 50 8.09 11.97 6.81
N ALA A 51 8.17 11.21 7.90
CA ALA A 51 7.23 11.30 9.01
C ALA A 51 7.32 12.61 9.83
N GLN A 52 8.42 13.38 9.75
CA GLN A 52 8.61 14.57 10.59
C GLN A 52 7.54 15.63 10.38
N ALA A 53 7.15 15.86 9.13
CA ALA A 53 6.02 16.73 8.80
C ALA A 53 4.71 15.94 8.90
N ARG A 54 4.18 15.53 7.75
CA ARG A 54 3.02 14.65 7.63
C ARG A 54 3.12 13.88 6.32
N ALA A 55 2.62 12.66 6.28
CA ALA A 55 2.58 11.85 5.07
C ALA A 55 1.49 10.77 5.17
N VAL A 56 1.04 10.27 4.03
CA VAL A 56 0.23 9.06 3.93
C VAL A 56 1.07 7.96 3.28
N VAL A 57 1.15 6.81 3.92
CA VAL A 57 1.86 5.64 3.42
C VAL A 57 0.86 4.49 3.28
N TYR A 58 0.55 4.10 2.05
CA TYR A 58 -0.28 2.91 1.81
C TYR A 58 0.61 1.70 1.52
N VAL A 59 0.34 0.61 2.23
CA VAL A 59 1.06 -0.65 2.08
C VAL A 59 0.13 -1.66 1.40
N TYR A 60 0.64 -2.35 0.38
CA TYR A 60 -0.14 -3.28 -0.42
C TYR A 60 0.59 -4.62 -0.63
N PRO A 61 -0.15 -5.74 -0.78
CA PRO A 61 0.43 -7.07 -0.96
C PRO A 61 1.38 -7.18 -2.16
N ALA A 62 0.87 -7.04 -3.38
CA ALA A 62 1.61 -7.11 -4.64
C ALA A 62 0.73 -6.70 -5.83
N THR A 63 1.34 -6.15 -6.87
CA THR A 63 0.75 -5.92 -8.19
C THR A 63 1.22 -6.98 -9.19
N GLY A 64 0.43 -7.22 -10.24
CA GLY A 64 0.81 -8.16 -11.30
C GLY A 64 2.03 -7.65 -12.08
N VAL A 65 2.98 -8.55 -12.36
CA VAL A 65 4.19 -8.25 -13.13
C VAL A 65 4.03 -8.80 -14.56
N PRO A 66 4.13 -7.98 -15.62
CA PRO A 66 4.00 -8.44 -16.99
C PRO A 66 4.98 -9.57 -17.32
N GLY A 67 4.50 -10.57 -18.06
CA GLY A 67 5.30 -11.74 -18.43
C GLY A 67 5.57 -12.72 -17.29
N LYS A 68 5.00 -12.51 -16.09
CA LYS A 68 4.98 -13.52 -15.03
C LYS A 68 3.58 -14.09 -14.86
N ASP A 69 3.51 -15.37 -14.54
CA ASP A 69 2.25 -16.01 -14.20
C ASP A 69 1.63 -15.35 -12.96
N PRO A 70 0.29 -15.24 -12.90
CA PRO A 70 -0.40 -14.79 -11.71
C PRO A 70 -0.09 -15.74 -10.54
N ILE A 71 -0.13 -15.19 -9.32
CA ILE A 71 -0.05 -16.00 -8.11
C ILE A 71 -1.31 -16.88 -8.07
N PRO A 72 -1.20 -18.21 -7.94
CA PRO A 72 -2.38 -19.05 -7.90
C PRO A 72 -3.27 -18.70 -6.69
N ASP A 73 -4.57 -18.94 -6.83
CA ASP A 73 -5.59 -18.73 -5.80
C ASP A 73 -5.63 -17.32 -5.17
N TRP A 74 -5.00 -16.33 -5.81
CA TRP A 74 -4.88 -14.96 -5.28
C TRP A 74 -6.23 -14.33 -4.96
N ASP A 75 -7.23 -14.55 -5.81
CA ASP A 75 -8.59 -14.03 -5.64
C ASP A 75 -9.34 -14.67 -4.47
N ALA A 76 -8.90 -15.84 -3.99
CA ALA A 76 -9.46 -16.51 -2.83
C ALA A 76 -8.85 -16.03 -1.50
N ILE A 77 -7.77 -15.24 -1.53
CA ILE A 77 -7.09 -14.75 -0.32
C ILE A 77 -7.69 -13.39 0.11
N PRO A 78 -8.28 -13.29 1.32
CA PRO A 78 -8.89 -12.05 1.79
C PRO A 78 -7.93 -10.86 1.76
N GLY A 79 -8.31 -9.78 1.07
CA GLY A 79 -7.55 -8.54 0.97
C GLY A 79 -6.34 -8.56 0.01
N ALA A 80 -6.01 -9.70 -0.61
CA ALA A 80 -4.90 -9.81 -1.57
C ALA A 80 -5.21 -9.13 -2.92
N PRO A 81 -6.40 -9.30 -3.52
CA PRO A 81 -6.76 -8.62 -4.78
C PRO A 81 -6.97 -7.11 -4.60
N GLY A 82 -6.84 -6.36 -5.70
CA GLY A 82 -7.15 -4.92 -5.74
C GLY A 82 -5.98 -3.99 -5.40
N CYS A 83 -4.72 -4.45 -5.43
CA CYS A 83 -3.54 -3.58 -5.27
C CYS A 83 -3.50 -2.47 -6.33
N THR A 84 -3.75 -2.81 -7.58
CA THR A 84 -3.86 -1.84 -8.68
C THR A 84 -4.94 -0.79 -8.39
N LEU A 85 -6.15 -1.22 -8.00
CA LEU A 85 -7.25 -0.30 -7.71
C LEU A 85 -6.99 0.61 -6.52
N GLN A 86 -6.35 0.12 -5.46
CA GLN A 86 -5.94 0.98 -4.34
C GLN A 86 -4.96 2.07 -4.82
N SER A 87 -3.91 1.71 -5.56
CA SER A 87 -2.93 2.67 -6.07
C SER A 87 -3.57 3.69 -7.02
N LEU A 88 -4.50 3.27 -7.87
CA LEU A 88 -5.24 4.15 -8.76
C LEU A 88 -6.15 5.10 -7.99
N GLY A 89 -6.83 4.63 -6.95
CA GLY A 89 -7.59 5.51 -6.06
C GLY A 89 -6.73 6.59 -5.42
N PHE A 90 -5.51 6.26 -4.97
CA PHE A 90 -4.57 7.26 -4.46
C PHE A 90 -4.06 8.22 -5.53
N ARG A 91 -3.87 7.76 -6.78
CA ARG A 91 -3.54 8.63 -7.90
C ARG A 91 -4.66 9.62 -8.19
N ASP A 92 -5.88 9.11 -8.31
CA ASP A 92 -7.02 9.90 -8.75
C ASP A 92 -7.37 10.98 -7.73
N HIS A 93 -7.11 10.73 -6.43
CA HIS A 93 -7.25 11.70 -5.36
C HIS A 93 -5.95 12.40 -4.92
N TYR A 94 -4.86 12.24 -5.67
CA TYR A 94 -3.57 12.81 -5.29
C TYR A 94 -3.61 14.34 -5.10
N PRO A 95 -4.32 15.12 -5.94
CA PRO A 95 -4.46 16.57 -5.73
C PRO A 95 -5.05 16.93 -4.37
N GLU A 96 -6.09 16.24 -3.90
CA GLU A 96 -6.71 16.52 -2.61
C GLU A 96 -5.79 16.21 -1.44
N PHE A 97 -4.96 15.16 -1.55
CA PHE A 97 -3.91 14.90 -0.55
C PHE A 97 -2.87 16.02 -0.55
N GLN A 98 -2.46 16.52 -1.72
CA GLN A 98 -1.51 17.63 -1.84
C GLN A 98 -2.08 18.94 -1.27
N GLU A 99 -3.36 19.24 -1.50
CA GLU A 99 -4.05 20.40 -0.91
C GLU A 99 -4.06 20.32 0.62
N LEU A 100 -4.29 19.13 1.18
CA LEU A 100 -4.16 18.87 2.61
C LEU A 100 -2.70 18.76 3.07
N GLY A 101 -1.72 18.92 2.18
CA GLY A 101 -0.28 18.85 2.39
C GLY A 101 0.24 17.51 2.88
N TYR A 102 -0.43 16.41 2.51
CA TYR A 102 0.02 15.04 2.72
C TYR A 102 0.66 14.50 1.43
N PRO A 103 2.00 14.43 1.33
CA PRO A 103 2.63 13.58 0.32
C PRO A 103 2.19 12.12 0.53
N VAL A 104 2.00 11.40 -0.57
CA VAL A 104 1.50 10.02 -0.59
C VAL A 104 2.57 9.07 -1.13
N PHE A 105 2.86 8.01 -0.38
CA PHE A 105 3.82 6.97 -0.73
C PHE A 105 3.15 5.60 -0.77
N GLY A 106 3.48 4.79 -1.77
CA GLY A 106 3.11 3.37 -1.82
C GLY A 106 4.27 2.49 -1.38
N ILE A 107 4.01 1.40 -0.65
CA ILE A 107 5.04 0.43 -0.24
C ILE A 107 4.54 -0.99 -0.47
N SER A 108 5.42 -1.85 -0.99
CA SER A 108 5.21 -3.31 -1.01
C SER A 108 6.53 -4.06 -0.87
N GLY A 109 6.42 -5.38 -0.71
CA GLY A 109 7.57 -6.29 -0.75
C GLY A 109 8.15 -6.52 -2.16
N GLN A 110 7.57 -5.90 -3.21
CA GLN A 110 8.09 -6.04 -4.56
C GLN A 110 9.36 -5.21 -4.76
N ARG A 111 10.26 -5.72 -5.61
CA ARG A 111 11.53 -5.06 -5.93
C ARG A 111 11.31 -3.73 -6.64
N SER A 112 12.29 -2.84 -6.58
CA SER A 112 12.25 -1.52 -7.23
C SER A 112 11.90 -1.60 -8.71
N GLU A 113 12.41 -2.59 -9.44
CA GLU A 113 12.17 -2.73 -10.88
C GLU A 113 10.72 -3.13 -11.19
N GLU A 114 10.13 -3.98 -10.34
CA GLU A 114 8.73 -4.40 -10.48
C GLU A 114 7.78 -3.24 -10.19
N GLN A 115 8.10 -2.45 -9.17
CA GLN A 115 7.33 -1.24 -8.86
C GLN A 115 7.53 -0.13 -9.90
N ALA A 116 8.71 -0.02 -10.51
CA ALA A 116 8.98 0.94 -11.58
C ALA A 116 8.17 0.61 -12.84
N GLU A 117 8.11 -0.66 -13.23
CA GLU A 117 7.22 -1.12 -14.30
C GLU A 117 5.77 -0.75 -13.98
N PHE A 118 5.31 -1.08 -12.78
CA PHE A 118 3.93 -0.82 -12.37
C PHE A 118 3.61 0.69 -12.43
N LYS A 119 4.48 1.54 -11.87
CA LYS A 119 4.36 2.99 -11.90
C LYS A 119 4.23 3.51 -13.33
N HIS A 120 5.09 3.04 -14.25
CA HIS A 120 5.07 3.45 -15.65
C HIS A 120 3.78 3.02 -16.36
N ARG A 121 3.39 1.75 -16.23
CA ARG A 121 2.19 1.21 -16.90
C ARG A 121 0.89 1.86 -16.42
N THR A 122 0.84 2.31 -15.17
CA THR A 122 -0.37 2.90 -14.56
C THR A 122 -0.34 4.43 -14.50
N LEU A 123 0.73 5.05 -15.01
CA LEU A 123 0.93 6.50 -14.98
C LEU A 123 0.79 7.08 -13.56
N LEU A 124 1.33 6.38 -12.55
CA LEU A 124 1.25 6.80 -11.16
C LEU A 124 2.20 7.98 -10.90
N PRO A 125 1.70 9.14 -10.42
CA PRO A 125 2.54 10.27 -10.03
C PRO A 125 3.19 10.06 -8.64
N LEU A 126 2.81 8.98 -7.95
CA LEU A 126 3.21 8.68 -6.58
C LEU A 126 4.63 8.11 -6.53
N VAL A 127 5.32 8.36 -5.41
CA VAL A 127 6.56 7.64 -5.09
C VAL A 127 6.19 6.26 -4.55
N LEU A 128 6.72 5.21 -5.16
CA LEU A 128 6.58 3.84 -4.65
C LEU A 128 7.94 3.38 -4.09
N LEU A 129 7.92 2.83 -2.88
CA LEU A 129 9.10 2.39 -2.16
C LEU A 129 9.13 0.86 -2.08
N SER A 130 10.30 0.30 -2.32
CA SER A 130 10.57 -1.14 -2.28
C SER A 130 11.09 -1.55 -0.92
N ASP A 131 10.41 -2.52 -0.30
CA ASP A 131 10.84 -3.16 0.95
C ASP A 131 10.91 -4.70 0.81
N PRO A 132 11.79 -5.24 -0.05
CA PRO A 132 11.83 -6.66 -0.36
C PRO A 132 12.37 -7.51 0.80
N GLN A 133 13.00 -6.89 1.79
CA GLN A 133 13.47 -7.54 3.02
C GLN A 133 12.45 -7.47 4.17
N PHE A 134 11.27 -6.88 3.95
CA PHE A 134 10.23 -6.73 4.97
C PHE A 134 10.72 -5.98 6.22
N GLN A 135 11.54 -4.94 6.05
CA GLN A 135 12.05 -4.14 7.16
C GLN A 135 10.92 -3.45 7.93
N LEU A 136 9.83 -3.03 7.26
CA LEU A 136 8.69 -2.47 7.99
C LEU A 136 8.02 -3.51 8.88
N ARG A 137 7.82 -4.76 8.39
CA ARG A 137 7.33 -5.86 9.23
C ARG A 137 8.21 -6.03 10.46
N ASP A 138 9.52 -6.11 10.29
CA ASP A 138 10.44 -6.40 11.39
C ASP A 138 10.50 -5.28 12.43
N ARG A 139 10.41 -4.03 11.99
CA ARG A 139 10.59 -2.85 12.85
C ARG A 139 9.29 -2.35 13.47
N LEU A 140 8.18 -2.48 12.76
CA LEU A 140 6.86 -2.00 13.21
C LEU A 140 5.92 -3.14 13.62
N GLY A 141 6.20 -4.39 13.26
CA GLY A 141 5.28 -5.50 13.44
C GLY A 141 4.10 -5.42 12.46
N LEU A 142 4.33 -4.94 11.23
CA LEU A 142 3.26 -4.89 10.23
C LEU A 142 2.82 -6.30 9.84
N PRO A 143 1.51 -6.56 9.68
CA PRO A 143 1.02 -7.90 9.38
C PRO A 143 1.36 -8.34 7.95
N THR A 144 1.68 -9.62 7.81
CA THR A 144 1.93 -10.30 6.54
C THR A 144 1.05 -11.55 6.40
N PHE A 145 1.04 -12.14 5.20
CA PHE A 145 0.49 -13.46 4.94
C PHE A 145 1.40 -14.22 3.97
N GLN A 146 1.25 -15.54 3.94
CA GLN A 146 2.00 -16.43 3.05
C GLN A 146 1.09 -16.92 1.92
N ALA A 147 1.59 -16.88 0.68
CA ALA A 147 0.93 -17.47 -0.48
C ALA A 147 1.98 -18.07 -1.42
N HIS A 148 1.81 -19.34 -1.80
CA HIS A 148 2.72 -20.05 -2.71
C HIS A 148 4.21 -19.93 -2.35
N GLY A 149 4.53 -20.08 -1.05
CA GLY A 149 5.91 -20.01 -0.54
C GLY A 149 6.54 -18.62 -0.56
N LYS A 150 5.73 -17.57 -0.74
CA LYS A 150 6.16 -16.18 -0.68
C LYS A 150 5.35 -15.41 0.36
N GLU A 151 6.02 -14.46 0.98
CA GLU A 151 5.42 -13.56 1.95
C GLU A 151 4.93 -12.28 1.26
N PHE A 152 3.82 -11.74 1.76
CA PHE A 152 3.21 -10.51 1.28
C PHE A 152 2.70 -9.68 2.46
N TYR A 153 2.76 -8.36 2.35
CA TYR A 153 2.11 -7.48 3.31
C TYR A 153 0.59 -7.64 3.26
N LYS A 154 -0.07 -7.62 4.42
CA LYS A 154 -1.50 -7.32 4.44
C LYS A 154 -1.71 -5.83 4.16
N ARG A 155 -2.80 -5.50 3.47
CA ARG A 155 -3.10 -4.13 3.05
C ARG A 155 -3.42 -3.23 4.25
N LEU A 156 -2.74 -2.10 4.35
CA LEU A 156 -2.98 -1.10 5.38
C LEU A 156 -2.60 0.31 4.91
N VAL A 157 -2.99 1.33 5.66
CA VAL A 157 -2.52 2.71 5.47
C VAL A 157 -2.03 3.27 6.80
N LEU A 158 -0.86 3.91 6.79
CA LEU A 158 -0.32 4.67 7.90
C LEU A 158 -0.44 6.16 7.58
N VAL A 159 -1.01 6.93 8.51
CA VAL A 159 -0.92 8.40 8.50
C VAL A 159 0.18 8.79 9.45
N LEU A 160 1.23 9.42 8.93
CA LEU A 160 2.41 9.83 9.67
C LEU A 160 2.32 11.32 9.99
N ARG A 161 2.74 11.70 11.20
CA ARG A 161 2.84 13.10 11.62
C ARG A 161 3.82 13.25 12.78
N ALA A 162 4.64 14.29 12.77
CA ALA A 162 5.57 14.61 13.87
C ALA A 162 6.44 13.41 14.30
N GLY A 163 6.94 12.65 13.32
CA GLY A 163 7.81 11.49 13.53
C GLY A 163 7.09 10.23 14.03
N LYS A 164 5.75 10.23 14.11
CA LYS A 164 4.95 9.13 14.65
C LYS A 164 3.87 8.65 13.69
N ILE A 165 3.40 7.43 13.93
CA ILE A 165 2.19 6.89 13.32
C ILE A 165 0.98 7.48 14.04
N HIS A 166 0.33 8.46 13.42
CA HIS A 166 -0.83 9.14 13.99
C HIS A 166 -2.11 8.32 13.85
N ARG A 167 -2.27 7.59 12.73
CA ARG A 167 -3.45 6.77 12.46
C ARG A 167 -3.08 5.57 11.61
N VAL A 168 -3.81 4.47 11.79
CA VAL A 168 -3.73 3.28 10.95
C VAL A 168 -5.12 2.93 10.41
N PHE A 169 -5.18 2.57 9.14
CA PHE A 169 -6.34 1.93 8.52
C PHE A 169 -5.97 0.48 8.24
N TYR A 170 -6.59 -0.42 8.99
CA TYR A 170 -6.36 -1.86 8.85
C TYR A 170 -7.58 -2.63 9.39
N PRO A 171 -8.02 -3.69 8.70
CA PRO A 171 -7.70 -4.01 7.31
C PRO A 171 -8.34 -2.99 6.36
N VAL A 172 -7.79 -2.85 5.15
CA VAL A 172 -8.39 -1.98 4.11
C VAL A 172 -9.27 -2.83 3.18
N PHE A 173 -10.57 -2.55 3.17
CA PHE A 173 -11.54 -3.11 2.23
C PHE A 173 -12.80 -2.21 2.11
N PRO A 174 -13.38 -2.04 0.91
CA PRO A 174 -12.88 -2.50 -0.38
C PRO A 174 -11.70 -1.63 -0.86
N PRO A 175 -10.73 -2.19 -1.60
CA PRO A 175 -9.45 -1.53 -1.86
C PRO A 175 -9.56 -0.29 -2.76
N ASP A 176 -10.55 -0.23 -3.63
CA ASP A 176 -10.87 0.90 -4.52
C ASP A 176 -11.39 2.14 -3.75
N GLN A 177 -11.98 1.95 -2.57
CA GLN A 177 -12.46 3.05 -1.72
C GLN A 177 -11.42 3.54 -0.71
N CYS A 178 -10.22 2.93 -0.69
CA CYS A 178 -9.19 3.19 0.30
C CYS A 178 -8.81 4.68 0.39
N ALA A 179 -8.48 5.30 -0.75
CA ALA A 179 -8.02 6.69 -0.77
C ALA A 179 -9.11 7.67 -0.29
N ALA A 180 -10.35 7.48 -0.76
CA ALA A 180 -11.50 8.29 -0.34
C ALA A 180 -11.77 8.17 1.17
N MET A 181 -11.70 6.95 1.73
CA MET A 181 -11.84 6.72 3.17
C MET A 181 -10.76 7.46 3.97
N VAL A 182 -9.49 7.40 3.53
CA VAL A 182 -8.40 8.10 4.19
C VAL A 182 -8.62 9.61 4.14
N LEU A 183 -8.96 10.16 2.97
CA LEU A 183 -9.23 11.60 2.81
C LEU A 183 -10.36 12.11 3.70
N ALA A 184 -11.48 11.38 3.76
CA ALA A 184 -12.59 11.75 4.62
C ALA A 184 -12.13 11.91 6.07
N ARG A 185 -11.34 10.96 6.58
CA ARG A 185 -10.80 11.02 7.95
C ARG A 185 -9.79 12.14 8.17
N LEU A 186 -8.96 12.46 7.16
CA LEU A 186 -8.03 13.58 7.26
C LEU A 186 -8.77 14.92 7.35
N LYS A 187 -9.84 15.09 6.58
CA LYS A 187 -10.70 16.30 6.61
C LYS A 187 -11.45 16.47 7.93
N GLU A 188 -11.85 15.39 8.60
CA GLU A 188 -12.49 15.45 9.94
C GLU A 188 -11.55 15.95 11.05
N THR A 189 -10.24 15.80 10.88
CA THR A 189 -9.22 16.12 11.91
C THR A 189 -8.43 17.41 11.59
N SER A 190 -8.78 18.10 10.51
CA SER A 190 -8.07 19.30 10.01
C SER A 190 -8.67 20.59 10.54
#